data_AF-A0A2K3KX73-F1
#
_entry.id   AF-A0A2K3KX73-F1
#
_cell.length_a   1.000
_cell.length_b   1.000
_cell.length_c   1.000
_cell.angle_alpha   90.00
_cell.angle_beta   90.00
_cell.angle_gamma   90.00
#
_symmetry.space_group_name_H-M   'P 1'
#
loop_
_entity.id
_entity.type
_entity.pdbx_description
1 polymer ?
#
loop_
_entity_poly.entity_id
_entity_poly.type
_entity_poly.pdbx_seq_one_letter_code
_entity_poly.pdbx_strand_id
1 'polypeptide(L)'
;MHKMPRIWILYLQTLTNQKLVTRTRRTFDRALCALPVTQHDRIWEHYLFFVSQKGIPIETSLRVYRRYLQYDPNHIEDFIEFLINSSLWQEAAERLASVLNDDKFYSIKGKTKHRLWLELCDLLTRHANDVSGLNVDAIIRGGIKKFSDEVGRLWTSLAEYYIRRGLHEKARDVFEEGMSTVITVRDFSVIFDSYSQFEE
;
A
#
# COMPACT_ATOMS: atom_id res chain seq x y z
N MET A 1 -24.42 -1.46 34.20
CA MET A 1 -23.08 -0.84 34.11
C MET A 1 -22.48 -1.08 32.71
N HIS A 2 -23.03 -0.44 31.67
CA HIS A 2 -22.50 -0.47 30.30
C HIS A 2 -21.34 0.53 30.20
N LYS A 3 -20.20 0.06 30.75
CA LYS A 3 -18.99 0.78 31.17
C LYS A 3 -18.66 1.99 30.27
N MET A 4 -18.58 3.15 30.91
CA MET A 4 -18.51 4.50 30.34
C MET A 4 -17.39 4.66 29.30
N PRO A 5 -17.70 4.71 27.98
CA PRO A 5 -16.70 4.82 26.92
C PRO A 5 -15.92 6.13 27.02
N ARG A 6 -16.59 7.19 27.48
CA ARG A 6 -15.98 8.52 27.66
C ARG A 6 -14.84 8.50 28.69
N ILE A 7 -14.97 7.73 29.77
CA ILE A 7 -13.91 7.63 30.78
C ILE A 7 -12.70 6.90 30.19
N TRP A 8 -12.94 5.83 29.43
CA TRP A 8 -11.87 5.15 28.70
C TRP A 8 -11.18 6.09 27.71
N ILE A 9 -11.93 6.83 26.91
CA ILE A 9 -11.37 7.78 25.93
C ILE A 9 -10.52 8.85 26.63
N LEU A 10 -11.03 9.48 27.68
CA LEU A 10 -10.29 10.49 28.45
C LEU A 10 -9.01 9.90 29.07
N TYR A 11 -9.09 8.68 29.60
CA TYR A 11 -7.93 8.00 30.15
C TYR A 11 -6.91 7.61 29.07
N LEU A 12 -7.36 7.17 27.90
CA LEU A 12 -6.50 6.85 26.77
C LEU A 12 -5.82 8.11 26.22
N GLN A 13 -6.55 9.21 26.05
CA GLN A 13 -6.01 10.50 25.60
C GLN A 13 -4.95 11.07 26.55
N THR A 14 -5.18 10.97 27.86
CA THR A 14 -4.17 11.40 28.85
C THR A 14 -2.92 10.53 28.78
N LEU A 15 -3.08 9.21 28.64
CA LEU A 15 -1.94 8.29 28.50
C LEU A 15 -1.17 8.49 27.19
N THR A 16 -1.85 8.80 26.08
CA THR A 16 -1.17 9.12 24.81
C THR A 16 -0.32 10.37 24.94
N ASN A 17 -0.81 11.39 25.64
CA ASN A 17 -0.04 12.62 25.91
C ASN A 17 1.17 12.37 26.81
N GLN A 18 1.10 11.40 27.72
CA GLN A 18 2.20 10.99 28.60
C GLN A 18 3.27 10.15 27.89
N LYS A 19 3.06 9.73 26.63
CA LYS A 19 4.01 8.93 25.81
C LYS A 19 4.44 7.59 26.43
N LEU A 20 3.64 7.02 27.34
CA LEU A 20 3.91 5.71 27.96
C LEU A 20 3.48 4.55 27.05
N VAL A 21 4.26 4.25 26.01
CA VAL A 21 3.91 3.33 24.89
C VAL A 21 3.42 1.94 25.34
N THR A 22 4.07 1.31 26.32
CA THR A 22 3.68 -0.03 26.78
C THR A 22 2.39 -0.02 27.59
N ARG A 23 2.21 1.04 28.40
CA ARG A 23 1.03 1.21 29.25
C ARG A 23 -0.18 1.59 28.41
N THR A 24 -0.05 2.54 27.48
CA THR A 24 -1.10 2.92 26.52
C THR A 24 -1.59 1.70 25.76
N ARG A 25 -0.68 0.90 25.17
CA ARG A 25 -1.04 -0.33 24.44
C ARG A 25 -1.88 -1.29 25.29
N ARG A 26 -1.41 -1.61 26.50
CA ARG A 26 -2.12 -2.51 27.42
C ARG A 26 -3.48 -1.95 27.85
N THR A 27 -3.61 -0.64 28.00
CA THR A 27 -4.89 -0.01 28.35
C THR A 27 -5.87 0.02 27.17
N PHE A 28 -5.39 0.20 25.94
CA PHE A 28 -6.21 0.03 24.73
C PHE A 28 -6.74 -1.41 24.61
N ASP A 29 -5.88 -2.40 24.83
CA ASP A 29 -6.28 -3.81 24.83
C ASP A 29 -7.34 -4.10 25.92
N ARG A 30 -7.16 -3.55 27.13
CA ARG A 30 -8.15 -3.67 28.22
C ARG A 30 -9.47 -2.96 27.89
N ALA A 31 -9.42 -1.81 27.24
CA ALA A 31 -10.62 -1.08 26.83
C ALA A 31 -11.43 -1.90 25.82
N LEU A 32 -10.78 -2.48 24.81
CA LEU A 32 -11.43 -3.34 23.81
C LEU A 32 -12.05 -4.60 24.42
N CYS A 33 -11.40 -5.24 25.41
CA CYS A 33 -11.98 -6.37 26.13
C CYS A 33 -13.15 -5.98 27.06
N ALA A 34 -13.15 -4.76 27.59
CA ALA A 34 -14.13 -4.31 28.58
C ALA A 34 -15.39 -3.69 27.95
N LEU A 35 -15.32 -3.23 26.70
CA LEU A 35 -16.39 -2.52 26.01
C LEU A 35 -17.09 -3.42 24.97
N PRO A 36 -18.41 -3.28 24.80
CA PRO A 36 -19.14 -3.96 23.73
C PRO A 36 -18.62 -3.58 22.34
N VAL A 37 -18.73 -4.51 21.38
CA VAL A 37 -18.25 -4.35 19.99
C VAL A 37 -18.81 -3.09 19.33
N THR A 38 -20.05 -2.69 19.63
CA THR A 38 -20.68 -1.47 19.11
C THR A 38 -19.98 -0.16 19.47
N GLN A 39 -19.01 -0.20 20.40
CA GLN A 39 -18.25 0.98 20.85
C GLN A 39 -16.78 0.91 20.44
N HIS A 40 -16.37 -0.15 19.74
CA HIS A 40 -14.98 -0.36 19.33
C HIS A 40 -14.54 0.67 18.31
N ASP A 41 -15.41 1.13 17.41
CA ASP A 41 -15.11 2.15 16.40
C ASP A 41 -14.45 3.39 17.01
N ARG A 42 -15.05 3.92 18.10
CA ARG A 42 -14.55 5.12 18.79
C ARG A 42 -13.19 4.92 19.45
N ILE A 43 -12.88 3.70 19.86
CA ILE A 43 -11.58 3.37 20.48
C ILE A 43 -10.53 3.20 19.39
N TRP A 44 -10.90 2.56 18.27
CA TRP A 44 -10.01 2.33 17.14
C TRP A 44 -9.51 3.62 16.52
N GLU A 45 -10.35 4.65 16.35
CA GLU A 45 -9.91 5.98 15.89
C GLU A 45 -8.77 6.54 16.76
N HIS A 46 -8.92 6.48 18.09
CA HIS A 46 -7.92 6.94 19.04
C HIS A 46 -6.67 6.05 19.05
N TYR A 47 -6.86 4.75 18.79
CA TYR A 47 -5.77 3.79 18.78
C TYR A 47 -4.91 3.89 17.51
N LEU A 48 -5.54 4.13 16.36
CA LEU A 48 -4.87 4.43 15.10
C LEU A 48 -4.13 5.77 15.20
N PHE A 49 -4.74 6.80 15.81
CA PHE A 49 -4.06 8.06 16.08
C PHE A 49 -2.85 7.87 17.01
N PHE A 50 -2.97 7.03 18.03
CA PHE A 50 -1.81 6.69 18.87
C PHE A 50 -0.72 6.05 18.00
N VAL A 51 -1.05 5.00 17.26
CA VAL A 51 -0.11 4.22 16.45
C VAL A 51 0.58 5.02 15.33
N SER A 52 -0.04 6.09 14.83
CA SER A 52 0.56 6.99 13.83
C SER A 52 1.54 8.02 14.43
N GLN A 53 1.65 8.12 15.76
CA GLN A 53 2.60 9.04 16.40
C GLN A 53 4.06 8.60 16.23
N LYS A 54 4.93 9.59 16.00
CA LYS A 54 6.38 9.40 15.91
C LYS A 54 6.94 8.91 17.25
N GLY A 55 7.65 7.78 17.24
CA GLY A 55 8.29 7.18 18.41
C GLY A 55 7.73 5.82 18.85
N ILE A 56 6.72 5.31 18.15
CA ILE A 56 6.17 3.97 18.40
C ILE A 56 6.91 2.93 17.55
N PRO A 57 7.24 1.75 18.10
CA PRO A 57 7.86 0.68 17.32
C PRO A 57 6.95 0.22 16.18
N ILE A 58 7.51 0.14 14.97
CA ILE A 58 6.79 -0.24 13.75
C ILE A 58 6.08 -1.59 13.92
N GLU A 59 6.71 -2.55 14.59
CA GLU A 59 6.12 -3.87 14.87
C GLU A 59 4.83 -3.77 15.72
N THR A 60 4.79 -2.86 16.68
CA THR A 60 3.57 -2.66 17.48
C THR A 60 2.44 -2.09 16.63
N SER A 61 2.76 -1.16 15.74
CA SER A 61 1.81 -0.61 14.77
C SER A 61 1.26 -1.69 13.85
N LEU A 62 2.13 -2.54 13.27
CA LEU A 62 1.71 -3.65 12.41
C LEU A 62 0.75 -4.60 13.11
N ARG A 63 1.03 -4.99 14.35
CA ARG A 63 0.14 -5.89 15.11
C ARG A 63 -1.23 -5.28 15.36
N VAL A 64 -1.28 -3.98 15.60
CA VAL A 64 -2.53 -3.24 15.81
C VAL A 64 -3.33 -3.15 14.53
N TYR A 65 -2.71 -2.75 13.42
CA TYR A 65 -3.37 -2.70 12.12
C TYR A 65 -3.85 -4.07 11.64
N ARG A 66 -3.06 -5.14 11.83
CA ARG A 66 -3.47 -6.52 11.52
C ARG A 66 -4.72 -6.93 12.30
N ARG A 67 -4.84 -6.51 13.57
CA ARG A 67 -6.05 -6.75 14.37
C ARG A 67 -7.22 -5.87 13.92
N TYR A 68 -6.96 -4.63 13.55
CA TYR A 68 -7.99 -3.72 13.05
C TYR A 68 -8.59 -4.24 11.74
N LEU A 69 -7.78 -4.78 10.84
CA LEU A 69 -8.24 -5.35 9.58
C LEU A 69 -9.13 -6.59 9.76
N GLN A 70 -8.98 -7.34 10.86
CA GLN A 70 -9.92 -8.42 11.21
C GLN A 70 -11.29 -7.89 11.65
N TYR A 71 -11.34 -6.67 12.21
CA TYR A 71 -12.56 -6.02 12.66
C TYR A 71 -13.28 -5.32 11.51
N ASP A 72 -12.56 -4.51 10.74
CA ASP A 72 -13.10 -3.84 9.56
C ASP A 72 -12.13 -3.95 8.37
N PRO A 73 -12.40 -4.89 7.43
CA PRO A 73 -11.60 -5.07 6.23
C PRO A 73 -11.59 -3.86 5.29
N ASN A 74 -12.56 -2.95 5.40
CA ASN A 74 -12.72 -1.85 4.44
C ASN A 74 -11.61 -0.79 4.58
N HIS A 75 -10.99 -0.67 5.76
CA HIS A 75 -9.93 0.32 6.05
C HIS A 75 -8.52 -0.15 5.64
N ILE A 76 -8.42 -1.10 4.70
CA ILE A 76 -7.14 -1.62 4.22
C ILE A 76 -6.27 -0.54 3.56
N GLU A 77 -6.89 0.50 2.98
CA GLU A 77 -6.16 1.60 2.33
C GLU A 77 -5.37 2.46 3.32
N ASP A 78 -5.91 2.71 4.52
CA ASP A 78 -5.19 3.42 5.58
C ASP A 78 -4.00 2.60 6.07
N PHE A 79 -4.14 1.28 6.10
CA PHE A 79 -3.04 0.38 6.42
C PHE A 79 -1.95 0.39 5.35
N ILE A 80 -2.32 0.38 4.07
CA ILE A 80 -1.36 0.48 2.95
C ILE A 80 -0.61 1.82 3.01
N GLU A 81 -1.32 2.93 3.25
CA GLU A 81 -0.70 4.25 3.42
C GLU A 81 0.28 4.28 4.59
N PHE A 82 -0.08 3.65 5.72
CA PHE A 82 0.83 3.47 6.85
C PHE A 82 2.08 2.64 6.47
N LEU A 83 1.91 1.54 5.73
CA LEU A 83 3.02 0.69 5.31
C LEU A 83 4.00 1.45 4.41
N ILE A 84 3.49 2.22 3.44
CA ILE A 84 4.27 3.10 2.56
C ILE A 84 5.06 4.13 3.40
N ASN A 85 4.41 4.80 4.36
CA ASN A 85 5.07 5.76 5.24
C ASN A 85 6.13 5.12 6.16
N SER A 86 5.95 3.84 6.52
CA SER A 86 6.86 3.08 7.38
C SER A 86 8.01 2.40 6.62
N SER A 87 8.16 2.63 5.31
CA SER A 87 9.15 2.01 4.43
C SER A 87 9.08 0.47 4.32
N LEU A 88 7.90 -0.12 4.60
CA LEU A 88 7.65 -1.55 4.45
C LEU A 88 7.02 -1.83 3.08
N TRP A 89 7.83 -1.71 2.03
CA TRP A 89 7.39 -1.77 0.63
C TRP A 89 6.86 -3.15 0.23
N GLN A 90 7.50 -4.22 0.69
CA GLN A 90 7.08 -5.60 0.39
C GLN A 90 5.65 -5.89 0.90
N GLU A 91 5.40 -5.66 2.20
CA GLU A 91 4.08 -5.90 2.78
C GLU A 91 3.02 -4.99 2.14
N ALA A 92 3.38 -3.74 1.79
CA ALA A 92 2.47 -2.84 1.08
C ALA A 92 2.07 -3.39 -0.30
N ALA A 93 3.05 -3.87 -1.07
CA ALA A 93 2.83 -4.42 -2.41
C ALA A 93 1.96 -5.68 -2.38
N GLU A 94 2.22 -6.61 -1.45
CA GLU A 94 1.42 -7.83 -1.30
C GLU A 94 -0.03 -7.52 -0.92
N ARG A 95 -0.24 -6.55 -0.01
CA ARG A 95 -1.58 -6.14 0.42
C ARG A 95 -2.33 -5.43 -0.71
N LEU A 96 -1.67 -4.54 -1.44
CA LEU A 96 -2.24 -3.92 -2.64
C LEU A 96 -2.60 -4.95 -3.71
N ALA A 97 -1.74 -5.95 -3.95
CA ALA A 97 -2.02 -7.02 -4.90
C ALA A 97 -3.23 -7.87 -4.47
N SER A 98 -3.32 -8.20 -3.18
CA SER A 98 -4.49 -8.90 -2.62
C SER A 98 -5.78 -8.10 -2.84
N VAL A 99 -5.76 -6.79 -2.56
CA VAL A 99 -6.91 -5.90 -2.73
C VAL A 99 -7.35 -5.81 -4.20
N LEU A 100 -6.39 -5.78 -5.13
CA LEU A 100 -6.69 -5.73 -6.57
C LEU A 100 -7.27 -7.05 -7.12
N ASN A 101 -6.90 -8.19 -6.51
CA ASN A 101 -7.44 -9.50 -6.86
C ASN A 101 -8.86 -9.71 -6.33
N ASP A 102 -9.25 -9.02 -5.25
CA ASP A 102 -10.61 -9.08 -4.73
C ASP A 102 -11.57 -8.22 -5.57
N ASP A 103 -12.38 -8.87 -6.42
CA ASP A 103 -13.35 -8.19 -7.29
C ASP A 103 -14.53 -7.56 -6.53
N LYS A 104 -14.66 -7.82 -5.23
CA LYS A 104 -15.69 -7.24 -4.35
C LYS A 104 -15.20 -6.00 -3.58
N PHE A 105 -13.95 -5.58 -3.80
CA PHE A 105 -13.39 -4.46 -3.07
C PHE A 105 -13.97 -3.12 -3.54
N TYR A 106 -14.51 -2.35 -2.60
CA TYR A 106 -14.93 -0.97 -2.81
C TYR A 106 -14.08 -0.04 -1.94
N SER A 107 -13.40 0.91 -2.59
CA SER A 107 -12.60 1.92 -1.90
C SER A 107 -13.50 2.87 -1.09
N ILE A 108 -13.29 2.94 0.23
CA ILE A 108 -13.93 3.96 1.07
C ILE A 108 -13.48 5.37 0.65
N LYS A 109 -12.20 5.53 0.23
CA LYS A 109 -11.64 6.81 -0.21
C LYS A 109 -12.08 7.20 -1.63
N GLY A 110 -12.92 6.40 -2.28
CA GLY A 110 -13.39 6.65 -3.65
C GLY A 110 -12.31 6.51 -4.72
N LYS A 111 -11.19 5.85 -4.41
CA LYS A 111 -10.16 5.56 -5.42
C LYS A 111 -10.69 4.53 -6.40
N THR A 112 -10.47 4.79 -7.68
CA THR A 112 -10.76 3.80 -8.72
C THR A 112 -9.78 2.63 -8.64
N LYS A 113 -10.23 1.42 -9.02
CA LYS A 113 -9.35 0.25 -9.12
C LYS A 113 -8.14 0.53 -10.02
N HIS A 114 -8.32 1.35 -11.06
CA HIS A 114 -7.26 1.85 -11.92
C HIS A 114 -6.19 2.64 -11.14
N ARG A 115 -6.61 3.60 -10.29
CA ARG A 115 -5.68 4.38 -9.49
C ARG A 115 -4.88 3.53 -8.50
N LEU A 116 -5.52 2.57 -7.84
CA LEU A 116 -4.83 1.62 -6.96
C LEU A 116 -3.81 0.76 -7.71
N TRP A 117 -4.14 0.40 -8.95
CA TRP A 117 -3.23 -0.36 -9.81
C TRP A 117 -2.00 0.47 -10.22
N LEU A 118 -2.20 1.75 -10.60
CA LEU A 118 -1.09 2.67 -10.86
C LEU A 118 -0.23 2.90 -9.60
N GLU A 119 -0.83 3.07 -8.42
CA GLU A 119 -0.11 3.21 -7.15
C GLU A 119 0.75 1.97 -6.85
N LEU A 120 0.24 0.76 -7.16
CA LEU A 120 1.03 -0.47 -7.05
C LEU A 120 2.18 -0.50 -8.07
N CYS A 121 1.96 -0.12 -9.32
CA CYS A 121 3.01 -0.08 -10.33
C CYS A 121 4.12 0.92 -9.96
N ASP A 122 3.76 2.14 -9.56
CA ASP A 122 4.71 3.15 -9.11
C ASP A 122 5.51 2.69 -7.88
N LEU A 123 4.89 1.94 -6.96
CA LEU A 123 5.57 1.38 -5.79
C LEU A 123 6.58 0.30 -6.19
N LEU A 124 6.18 -0.63 -7.07
CA LEU A 124 7.03 -1.73 -7.53
C LEU A 124 8.24 -1.23 -8.33
N THR A 125 8.07 -0.18 -9.13
CA THR A 125 9.13 0.37 -9.98
C THR A 125 10.13 1.18 -9.13
N ARG A 126 9.62 1.98 -8.18
CA ARG A 126 10.47 2.78 -7.28
C ARG A 126 11.28 1.94 -6.32
N HIS A 127 10.72 0.85 -5.80
CA HIS A 127 11.33 0.00 -4.78
C HIS A 127 11.72 -1.39 -5.32
N ALA A 128 12.22 -1.42 -6.55
CA ALA A 128 12.57 -2.65 -7.28
C ALA A 128 13.57 -3.57 -6.54
N ASN A 129 14.44 -3.01 -5.69
CA ASN A 129 15.46 -3.76 -4.94
C ASN A 129 14.95 -4.33 -3.61
N ASP A 130 13.94 -3.69 -3.01
CA ASP A 130 13.41 -4.07 -1.69
C ASP A 130 12.25 -5.06 -1.79
N VAL A 131 11.58 -5.10 -2.95
CA VAL A 131 10.45 -5.99 -3.21
C VAL A 131 10.95 -7.28 -3.87
N SER A 132 11.01 -8.37 -3.10
CA SER A 132 11.40 -9.70 -3.58
C SER A 132 10.26 -10.70 -3.36
N GLY A 133 9.89 -11.46 -4.40
CA GLY A 133 8.89 -12.53 -4.31
C GLY A 133 7.56 -12.28 -5.03
N LEU A 134 7.27 -11.05 -5.47
CA LEU A 134 6.18 -10.78 -6.40
C LEU A 134 6.67 -10.86 -7.85
N ASN A 135 5.93 -11.56 -8.70
CA ASN A 135 6.18 -11.56 -10.16
C ASN A 135 5.73 -10.21 -10.74
N VAL A 136 6.56 -9.18 -10.56
CA VAL A 136 6.32 -7.81 -11.03
C VAL A 136 5.98 -7.78 -12.52
N ASP A 137 6.69 -8.57 -13.32
CA ASP A 137 6.44 -8.71 -14.76
C ASP A 137 5.02 -9.17 -15.07
N ALA A 138 4.54 -10.24 -14.40
CA ALA A 138 3.17 -10.74 -14.59
C ALA A 138 2.11 -9.73 -14.15
N ILE A 139 2.39 -8.95 -13.09
CA ILE A 139 1.47 -7.94 -12.59
C ILE A 139 1.37 -6.76 -13.57
N ILE A 140 2.51 -6.21 -14.01
CA ILE A 140 2.53 -5.06 -14.94
C ILE A 140 1.95 -5.47 -16.30
N ARG A 141 2.32 -6.63 -16.84
CA ARG A 141 1.70 -7.20 -18.06
C ARG A 141 0.20 -7.43 -17.90
N GLY A 142 -0.21 -7.87 -16.71
CA GLY A 142 -1.62 -8.04 -16.36
C GLY A 142 -2.42 -6.74 -16.43
N GLY A 143 -1.84 -5.59 -16.06
CA GLY A 143 -2.52 -4.31 -16.24
C GLY A 143 -2.37 -3.71 -17.62
N ILE A 144 -1.26 -3.93 -18.34
CA ILE A 144 -1.17 -3.56 -19.77
C ILE A 144 -2.31 -4.22 -20.56
N LYS A 145 -2.69 -5.45 -20.22
CA LYS A 145 -3.82 -6.14 -20.86
C LYS A 145 -5.20 -5.62 -20.40
N LYS A 146 -5.31 -5.12 -19.17
CA LYS A 146 -6.60 -4.67 -18.58
C LYS A 146 -6.88 -3.19 -18.83
N PHE A 147 -5.85 -2.38 -19.02
CA PHE A 147 -5.94 -0.93 -19.16
C PHE A 147 -5.45 -0.54 -20.55
N SER A 148 -6.32 0.13 -21.31
CA SER A 148 -6.01 0.67 -22.64
C SER A 148 -5.32 2.02 -22.59
N ASP A 149 -5.32 2.66 -21.43
CA ASP A 149 -4.89 4.04 -21.26
C ASP A 149 -3.50 4.08 -20.62
N GLU A 150 -2.60 4.92 -21.15
CA GLU A 150 -1.21 5.10 -20.69
C GLU A 150 -0.33 3.84 -20.75
N VAL A 151 -0.59 2.95 -21.73
CA VAL A 151 0.18 1.72 -21.95
C VAL A 151 1.68 2.02 -22.11
N GLY A 152 2.03 3.13 -22.75
CA GLY A 152 3.43 3.55 -22.91
C GLY A 152 4.14 3.73 -21.58
N ARG A 153 3.49 4.39 -20.61
CA ARG A 153 4.05 4.63 -19.27
C ARG A 153 4.25 3.33 -18.48
N LEU A 154 3.41 2.33 -18.71
CA LEU A 154 3.53 1.03 -18.03
C LEU A 154 4.73 0.24 -18.57
N TRP A 155 4.91 0.22 -19.89
CA TRP A 155 6.08 -0.39 -20.51
C TRP A 155 7.38 0.28 -20.09
N THR A 156 7.43 1.61 -20.06
CA THR A 156 8.63 2.33 -19.57
C THR A 156 8.90 2.03 -18.11
N SER A 157 7.86 1.95 -17.27
CA SER A 157 8.02 1.59 -15.86
C SER A 157 8.53 0.15 -15.66
N LEU A 158 8.05 -0.81 -16.47
CA LEU A 158 8.54 -2.20 -16.46
C LEU A 158 10.00 -2.28 -16.89
N ALA A 159 10.38 -1.53 -17.92
CA ALA A 159 11.76 -1.46 -18.37
C ALA A 159 12.66 -0.82 -17.30
N GLU A 160 12.23 0.27 -16.67
CA GLU A 160 12.95 0.93 -15.57
C GLU A 160 13.16 -0.01 -14.38
N TYR A 161 12.17 -0.86 -14.07
CA TYR A 161 12.30 -1.92 -13.06
C TYR A 161 13.45 -2.89 -13.38
N TYR A 162 13.59 -3.33 -14.63
CA TYR A 162 14.69 -4.21 -15.04
C TYR A 162 16.05 -3.50 -15.07
N ILE A 163 16.08 -2.22 -15.48
CA ILE A 163 17.28 -1.39 -15.45
C ILE A 163 17.81 -1.26 -14.03
N ARG A 164 16.94 -0.97 -13.06
CA ARG A 164 17.31 -0.84 -11.64
C ARG A 164 17.87 -2.13 -11.05
N ARG A 165 17.46 -3.29 -11.57
CA ARG A 165 17.99 -4.61 -11.18
C ARG A 165 19.27 -5.01 -11.91
N GLY A 166 19.77 -4.18 -12.84
CA GLY A 166 20.97 -4.45 -13.64
C GLY A 166 20.77 -5.47 -14.77
N LEU A 167 19.53 -5.81 -15.11
CA LEU A 167 19.20 -6.77 -16.17
C LEU A 167 18.92 -6.03 -17.49
N HIS A 168 19.97 -5.47 -18.08
CA HIS A 168 19.89 -4.60 -19.25
C HIS A 168 19.34 -5.30 -20.51
N GLU A 169 19.74 -6.55 -20.76
CA GLU A 169 19.22 -7.32 -21.91
C GLU A 169 17.71 -7.50 -21.84
N LYS A 170 17.17 -7.84 -20.65
CA LYS A 170 15.72 -7.95 -20.45
C LYS A 170 15.00 -6.61 -20.57
N ALA A 171 15.65 -5.52 -20.18
CA ALA A 171 15.07 -4.19 -20.38
C ALA A 171 14.91 -3.87 -21.87
N ARG A 172 15.91 -4.20 -22.70
CA ARG A 172 15.84 -4.07 -24.17
C ARG A 172 14.70 -4.91 -24.76
N ASP A 173 14.61 -6.18 -24.37
CA ASP A 173 13.53 -7.07 -24.81
C ASP A 173 12.15 -6.48 -24.51
N VAL A 174 11.97 -5.91 -23.31
CA VAL A 174 10.73 -5.27 -22.87
C VAL A 174 10.43 -4.00 -23.67
N PHE A 175 11.45 -3.20 -24.00
CA PHE A 175 11.27 -2.02 -24.86
C PHE A 175 10.86 -2.39 -26.28
N GLU A 176 11.52 -3.38 -26.90
CA GLU A 176 11.18 -3.87 -28.23
C GLU A 176 9.77 -4.49 -28.28
N GLU A 177 9.40 -5.24 -27.25
CA GLU A 177 8.05 -5.77 -27.10
C GLU A 177 7.02 -4.64 -26.92
N GLY A 178 7.32 -3.63 -26.09
CA GLY A 178 6.49 -2.45 -25.93
C GLY A 178 6.28 -1.70 -27.25
N MET A 179 7.33 -1.50 -28.04
CA MET A 179 7.26 -0.82 -29.34
C MET A 179 6.44 -1.59 -30.37
N SER A 180 6.49 -2.92 -30.36
CA SER A 180 5.75 -3.76 -31.31
C SER A 180 4.27 -3.97 -30.91
N THR A 181 3.95 -3.89 -29.62
CA THR A 181 2.59 -4.13 -29.10
C THR A 181 1.73 -2.87 -29.03
N VAL A 182 2.36 -1.70 -28.90
CA VAL A 182 1.65 -0.43 -28.76
C VAL A 182 0.99 -0.01 -30.08
N ILE A 183 -0.28 0.40 -29.99
CA ILE A 183 -1.09 0.82 -31.14
C ILE A 183 -1.01 2.34 -31.35
N THR A 184 -0.82 3.13 -30.28
CA THR A 184 -0.86 4.59 -30.36
C THR A 184 0.53 5.20 -30.57
N VAL A 185 0.60 6.23 -31.42
CA VAL A 185 1.85 6.96 -31.70
C VAL A 185 2.40 7.64 -30.44
N ARG A 186 1.52 8.11 -29.54
CA ARG A 186 1.91 8.75 -28.28
C ARG A 186 2.60 7.78 -27.33
N ASP A 187 2.04 6.59 -27.15
CA ASP A 187 2.66 5.58 -26.29
C ASP A 187 3.97 5.09 -26.90
N PHE A 188 4.05 4.97 -28.23
CA PHE A 188 5.27 4.63 -28.94
C PHE A 188 6.37 5.67 -28.70
N SER A 189 6.06 6.97 -28.84
CA SER A 189 7.05 8.04 -28.61
C SER A 189 7.58 8.01 -27.18
N VAL A 190 6.72 7.79 -26.19
CA VAL A 190 7.14 7.71 -24.78
C VAL A 190 8.11 6.55 -24.55
N ILE A 191 7.82 5.38 -25.12
CA ILE A 191 8.71 4.20 -25.02
C ILE A 191 10.03 4.48 -25.75
N PHE A 192 9.97 4.99 -26.98
CA PHE A 192 11.14 5.27 -27.81
C PHE A 192 12.08 6.31 -27.20
N ASP A 193 11.55 7.41 -26.67
CA ASP A 193 12.34 8.45 -26.00
C ASP A 193 13.06 7.87 -24.78
N SER A 194 12.37 7.06 -23.96
CA SER A 194 12.98 6.41 -22.80
C SER A 194 14.02 5.35 -23.17
N TYR A 195 13.82 4.63 -24.29
CA TYR A 195 14.78 3.67 -24.81
C TYR A 195 16.05 4.35 -25.33
N SER A 196 15.90 5.47 -26.04
CA SER A 196 17.02 6.26 -26.54
C SER A 196 17.86 6.81 -25.40
N GLN A 197 17.22 7.33 -24.33
CA GLN A 197 17.91 7.77 -23.12
C GLN A 197 18.64 6.65 -22.36
N PHE A 198 18.22 5.40 -22.55
CA PHE A 198 18.84 4.24 -21.92
C PHE A 198 20.09 3.76 -22.68
N GLU A 199 20.13 3.92 -24.00
CA GLU A 199 21.27 3.53 -24.84
C GLU A 199 22.40 4.58 -24.92
N GLU A 200 22.12 5.84 -24.56
CA GLU A 200 23.13 6.90 -24.38
C GLU A 200 23.95 6.73 -23.10
#